data_AF-A0A7V7T2L5-F1
#
_entry.id   AF-A0A7V7T2L5-F1
#
_cell.length_a   1.000
_cell.length_b   1.000
_cell.length_c   1.000
_cell.angle_alpha   90.00
_cell.angle_beta   90.00
_cell.angle_gamma   90.00
#
_symmetry.space_group_name_H-M   'P 1'
#
loop_
_entity.id
_entity.type
_entity.pdbx_description
1 polymer ?
#
loop_
_entity_poly.entity_id
_entity_poly.type
_entity_poly.pdbx_seq_one_letter_code
_entity_poly.pdbx_strand_id
1 'polypeptide(L)' 'MSLDKNARYVTATDGKPKGKTVKESKGNFYLFAAKNGQKIWQHQTDMMNWPMQLAKDGQSVIGGSDNGSVYYWKLKPDQP' A
#
# COMPACT_ATOMS: atom_id res chain seq x y z
N MET A 1 7.81 -1.35 2.41
CA MET A 1 7.15 -2.63 2.75
C MET A 1 7.00 -2.71 4.25
N SER A 2 5.88 -3.24 4.75
CA SER A 2 5.61 -3.49 6.17
C SER A 2 4.84 -4.82 6.34
N LEU A 3 4.95 -5.45 7.51
CA LEU A 3 4.36 -6.75 7.86
C LEU A 3 3.68 -6.64 9.23
N ASP A 4 2.52 -7.27 9.43
CA ASP A 4 1.87 -7.32 10.76
C ASP A 4 2.53 -8.34 11.70
N LYS A 5 2.26 -8.22 13.01
CA LYS A 5 2.92 -9.06 14.04
C LYS A 5 2.70 -10.57 13.86
N ASN A 6 1.63 -10.95 13.18
CA ASN A 6 1.23 -12.33 12.97
C ASN A 6 1.67 -12.86 11.59
N ALA A 7 2.42 -12.07 10.81
CA ALA A 7 2.82 -12.40 9.44
C ALA A 7 1.65 -12.87 8.56
N ARG A 8 0.51 -12.17 8.64
CA ARG A 8 -0.68 -12.43 7.82
C ARG A 8 -0.65 -11.59 6.55
N TYR A 9 -0.23 -10.33 6.66
CA TYR A 9 -0.29 -9.38 5.56
C TYR A 9 1.02 -8.64 5.36
N VAL A 10 1.38 -8.44 4.09
CA VAL A 10 2.54 -7.63 3.68
C VAL A 10 2.11 -6.54 2.70
N THR A 11 2.69 -5.36 2.84
CA THR A 11 2.43 -4.22 1.95
C THR A 11 3.53 -4.02 0.91
N ALA A 12 3.15 -3.65 -0.31
CA ALA A 12 4.10 -3.25 -1.36
C ALA A 12 3.59 -2.07 -2.16
N THR A 13 4.49 -1.42 -2.91
CA THR A 13 4.21 -0.24 -3.73
C THR A 13 5.07 -0.25 -5.01
N ASP A 14 4.63 0.37 -6.09
CA ASP A 14 5.32 0.39 -7.39
C ASP A 14 5.46 1.78 -8.05
N GLY A 15 5.00 2.85 -7.40
CA GLY A 15 5.20 4.22 -7.89
C GLY A 15 6.68 4.60 -7.90
N LYS A 16 7.10 5.34 -8.94
CA LYS A 16 8.48 5.80 -9.10
C LYS A 16 8.56 7.31 -9.37
N PRO A 17 9.61 7.98 -8.86
CA PRO A 17 9.88 9.34 -9.25
C PRO A 17 10.31 9.33 -10.72
N LYS A 18 9.80 10.28 -11.51
CA LYS A 18 10.19 10.44 -12.92
C LYS A 18 10.95 11.75 -13.11
N GLY A 19 12.25 11.73 -12.80
CA GLY A 19 13.22 12.75 -13.22
C GLY A 19 12.88 14.21 -12.88
N LYS A 20 13.71 15.14 -13.36
CA LYS A 20 13.67 16.57 -13.01
C LYS A 20 12.49 17.36 -13.63
N THR A 21 11.62 16.72 -14.40
CA THR A 21 10.59 17.42 -15.20
C THR A 21 9.23 16.72 -15.10
N VAL A 22 8.53 17.04 -14.00
CA VAL A 22 7.07 17.30 -13.89
C VAL A 22 6.02 16.21 -14.17
N LYS A 23 6.35 14.92 -14.35
CA LYS A 23 5.28 13.90 -14.31
C LYS A 23 5.71 12.57 -13.73
N GLU A 24 5.48 12.42 -12.42
CA GLU A 24 5.58 11.14 -11.72
C GLU A 24 4.67 10.07 -12.33
N SER A 25 5.05 8.81 -12.19
CA SER A 25 4.18 7.71 -12.61
C SER A 25 3.04 7.53 -11.61
N LYS A 26 1.86 7.14 -12.08
CA LYS A 26 0.87 6.47 -11.23
C LYS A 26 1.53 5.35 -10.44
N GLY A 27 1.23 5.28 -9.15
CA GLY A 27 1.63 4.17 -8.28
C GLY A 27 0.43 3.34 -7.84
N ASN A 28 0.71 2.19 -7.25
CA ASN A 28 -0.29 1.34 -6.61
C ASN A 28 0.14 1.00 -5.20
N PHE A 29 -0.81 1.03 -4.28
CA PHE A 29 -0.71 0.40 -2.98
C PHE A 29 -1.20 -1.05 -3.10
N TYR A 30 -0.47 -1.98 -2.50
CA TYR A 30 -0.82 -3.40 -2.51
C TYR A 30 -0.89 -3.97 -1.09
N LEU A 31 -1.83 -4.89 -0.90
CA LEU A 31 -1.82 -5.82 0.23
C LEU A 31 -1.77 -7.25 -0.29
N PHE A 32 -0.85 -8.04 0.25
CA PHE A 32 -0.72 -9.46 -0.04
C PHE A 32 -0.90 -10.30 1.21
N ALA A 33 -1.46 -11.50 1.06
CA ALA A 33 -1.39 -12.54 2.06
C ALA A 33 0.07 -13.03 2.15
N ALA A 34 0.69 -12.88 3.31
CA ALA A 34 2.10 -13.21 3.49
C ALA A 34 2.38 -14.73 3.37
N LYS A 35 1.37 -15.57 3.65
CA LYS A 35 1.47 -17.03 3.56
C LYS A 35 1.81 -17.55 2.16
N ASN A 36 1.25 -16.93 1.12
CA ASN A 36 1.31 -17.46 -0.25
C ASN A 36 1.55 -16.38 -1.32
N GLY A 37 1.71 -15.11 -0.93
CA GLY A 37 1.88 -14.00 -1.86
C GLY A 37 0.62 -13.66 -2.66
N GLN A 38 -0.56 -14.16 -2.29
CA GLN A 38 -1.80 -13.82 -2.98
C GLN A 38 -2.13 -12.34 -2.77
N LYS A 39 -2.38 -11.61 -3.86
CA LYS A 39 -2.84 -10.22 -3.78
C LYS A 39 -4.26 -10.20 -3.23
N ILE A 40 -4.45 -9.52 -2.09
CA ILE A 40 -5.75 -9.32 -1.46
C ILE A 40 -6.45 -8.13 -2.12
N TRP A 41 -5.74 -7.00 -2.22
CA TRP A 41 -6.26 -5.83 -2.90
C TRP A 41 -5.15 -4.93 -3.43
N GLN A 42 -5.55 -4.01 -4.30
CA GLN A 42 -4.74 -2.88 -4.74
C GLN A 42 -5.55 -1.59 -4.79
N HIS A 43 -4.88 -0.45 -4.62
CA HIS A 43 -5.45 0.87 -4.84
C HIS A 43 -4.48 1.70 -5.69
N GLN A 44 -4.95 2.18 -6.85
CA GLN A 44 -4.16 3.03 -7.72
C GLN A 44 -4.17 4.48 -7.24
N THR A 45 -3.04 5.14 -7.38
CA THR A 45 -2.83 6.58 -7.14
C THR A 45 -2.50 7.26 -8.46
N ASP A 46 -2.83 8.54 -8.59
CA ASP A 46 -2.59 9.30 -9.83
C ASP A 46 -1.16 9.82 -9.98
N MET A 47 -0.39 9.84 -8.91
CA MET A 47 1.04 10.16 -8.87
C MET A 47 1.80 9.05 -8.15
N MET A 48 3.10 9.24 -7.91
CA MET A 48 3.89 8.27 -7.16
C MET A 48 3.30 8.07 -5.76
N ASN A 49 3.46 6.86 -5.24
CA ASN A 49 3.09 6.52 -3.88
C ASN A 49 4.30 6.10 -3.04
N TRP A 50 4.26 6.46 -1.77
CA TRP A 50 5.29 6.17 -0.79
C TRP A 50 5.06 4.82 -0.10
N PRO A 51 6.09 4.24 0.55
CA PRO A 51 5.92 3.03 1.33
C PRO A 51 4.75 3.10 2.32
N MET A 52 3.94 2.04 2.34
CA MET A 52 2.81 1.90 3.26
C MET A 52 3.25 1.48 4.66
N GLN A 53 2.46 1.88 5.66
CA GLN A 53 2.59 1.39 7.04
C GLN A 53 1.36 0.58 7.45
N LEU A 54 1.57 -0.72 7.67
CA LEU A 54 0.60 -1.63 8.25
C LEU A 54 0.65 -1.54 9.79
N ALA A 55 -0.52 -1.43 10.43
CA ALA A 55 -0.63 -1.48 11.88
C ALA A 55 -0.21 -2.86 12.41
N LYS A 56 0.40 -2.89 13.60
CA LYS A 56 0.94 -4.12 14.21
C LYS A 56 -0.11 -5.22 14.35
N ASP A 57 -1.36 -4.85 14.59
CA ASP A 57 -2.49 -5.77 14.75
C ASP A 57 -3.09 -6.23 13.41
N GLY A 58 -2.59 -5.73 12.28
CA GLY A 58 -3.07 -6.05 10.94
C GLY A 58 -4.49 -5.57 10.64
N GLN A 59 -5.02 -4.60 11.39
CA GLN A 59 -6.40 -4.09 11.21
C GLN A 59 -6.50 -2.82 10.37
N SER A 60 -5.39 -2.13 10.12
CA SER A 60 -5.40 -0.92 9.31
C SER A 60 -4.07 -0.66 8.62
N VAL A 61 -4.12 0.14 7.56
CA VAL A 61 -2.94 0.57 6.81
C VAL A 61 -3.10 2.02 6.36
N ILE A 62 -1.98 2.74 6.32
CA ILE A 62 -1.87 4.11 5.81
C ILE A 62 -0.87 4.17 4.66
N GLY A 63 -1.13 5.03 3.68
CA GLY A 63 -0.24 5.32 2.56
C GLY A 63 -0.36 6.78 2.11
N GLY A 64 0.70 7.33 1.53
CA GLY A 64 0.74 8.69 1.00
C GLY A 64 1.11 8.70 -0.48
N SER A 65 0.59 9.68 -1.22
CA SER A 65 0.94 9.94 -2.62
C SER A 65 1.41 11.39 -2.80
N ASP A 66 2.28 11.60 -3.78
CA ASP A 66 2.83 12.91 -4.13
C ASP A 66 1.80 13.88 -4.73
N ASN A 67 0.58 13.42 -5.01
CA ASN A 67 -0.55 14.32 -5.28
C ASN A 67 -1.08 15.04 -4.01
N GLY A 68 -0.43 14.86 -2.85
CA GLY A 68 -0.80 15.44 -1.57
C GLY A 68 -1.86 14.63 -0.80
N SER A 69 -2.31 13.49 -1.32
CA SER A 69 -3.32 12.66 -0.67
C SER A 69 -2.72 11.70 0.37
N VAL A 70 -3.44 11.55 1.48
CA VAL A 70 -3.22 10.49 2.47
C VAL A 70 -4.41 9.52 2.41
N TYR A 71 -4.11 8.24 2.41
CA TYR A 71 -5.08 7.17 2.33
C TYR A 71 -5.04 6.33 3.60
N TYR A 72 -6.22 5.97 4.09
CA TYR A 72 -6.39 5.09 5.24
C TYR A 72 -7.39 3.99 4.89
N TRP A 73 -7.02 2.75 5.22
CA TRP A 73 -7.90 1.61 5.04
C TRP A 73 -8.06 0.86 6.36
N LYS A 74 -9.31 0.58 6.73
CA LYS A 74 -9.63 -0.45 7.70
C LYS A 74 -9.62 -1.80 7.00
N LEU A 75 -8.75 -2.69 7.42
CA LEU A 75 -8.71 -4.06 6.95
C LEU A 75 -9.81 -4.84 7.67
N LYS A 76 -10.62 -5.56 6.89
CA LYS A 76 -11.62 -6.47 7.44
C LYS A 76 -11.11 -7.88 7.15
N PRO A 77 -10.55 -8.57 8.16
CA PRO A 77 -9.99 -9.91 7.96
C PRO A 77 -11.02 -10.94 7.48
N ASP A 78 -12.31 -10.64 7.67
CA ASP A 78 -13.40 -11.62 7.59
C ASP A 78 -14.58 -11.19 6.69
N GLN A 79 -14.38 -10.24 5.76
CA GLN A 79 -15.39 -10.00 4.72
C GLN A 79 -15.00 -10.73 3.42
N PRO A 80 -15.92 -11.52 2.83
CA PRO A 80 -15.68 -12.20 1.56
C PRO A 80 -15.37 -11.22 0.42
#